data_AF-A0A846UIP7-F1
#
_entry.id   AF-A0A846UIP7-F1
#
_cell.length_a   1.000
_cell.length_b   1.000
_cell.length_c   1.000
_cell.angle_alpha   90.00
_cell.angle_beta   90.00
_cell.angle_gamma   90.00
#
_symmetry.space_group_name_H-M   'P 1'
#
loop_
_entity.id
_entity.type
_entity.pdbx_description
1 polymer ?
#
loop_
_entity_poly.entity_id
_entity_poly.type
_entity_poly.pdbx_seq_one_letter_code
_entity_poly.pdbx_strand_id
1 'polypeptide(L)' 'MEVDKLVTVYGFSLFDIESGQQLPSTFKAPRAVIEQDFQGTVMEGTAELVDAQALDELGRFRRVATAWGELT' A
#
# COMPACT_ATOMS: atom_id res chain seq x y z
N MET A 1 -12.24 24.35 -4.73
CA MET A 1 -11.55 23.40 -5.62
C MET A 1 -10.86 22.43 -4.71
N GLU A 2 -11.41 21.23 -4.57
CA GLU A 2 -10.75 20.17 -3.85
C GLU A 2 -9.53 19.77 -4.67
N VAL A 3 -8.34 19.92 -4.11
CA VAL A 3 -7.14 19.43 -4.78
C VAL A 3 -7.12 17.95 -4.46
N ASP A 4 -7.58 17.11 -5.40
CA ASP A 4 -7.36 15.67 -5.35
C ASP A 4 -5.85 15.43 -5.32
N LYS A 5 -5.30 15.38 -4.10
CA LYS A 5 -3.87 15.24 -3.90
C LYS A 5 -3.54 13.79 -4.16
N LEU A 6 -3.11 13.52 -5.38
CA LEU A 6 -2.61 12.21 -5.76
C LEU A 6 -1.32 11.89 -4.97
N VAL A 7 -1.22 10.67 -4.46
CA VAL A 7 -0.09 10.17 -3.69
C VAL A 7 0.38 8.86 -4.32
N THR A 8 1.70 8.69 -4.39
CA THR A 8 2.29 7.43 -4.88
C THR A 8 2.42 6.45 -3.72
N VAL A 9 1.84 5.27 -3.89
CA VAL A 9 1.95 4.14 -2.96
C VAL A 9 2.71 2.98 -3.59
N TYR A 10 3.36 2.19 -2.75
CA TYR A 10 4.18 1.05 -3.15
C TYR A 10 3.78 -0.19 -2.37
N GLY A 11 3.90 -1.36 -3.01
CA GLY A 11 4.05 -2.61 -2.27
C GLY A 11 5.38 -2.65 -1.54
N PHE A 12 5.44 -3.40 -0.46
CA PHE A 12 6.64 -3.54 0.37
C PHE A 12 6.64 -4.90 1.07
N SER A 13 7.81 -5.35 1.52
CA SER A 13 7.94 -6.51 2.40
C SER A 13 8.22 -6.10 3.85
N LEU A 14 7.77 -6.95 4.78
CA LEU A 14 8.09 -6.88 6.19
C LEU A 14 8.92 -8.10 6.57
N PHE A 15 9.88 -7.92 7.48
CA PHE A 15 10.61 -9.05 8.04
C PHE A 15 9.74 -9.73 9.11
N ASP A 16 9.42 -10.99 8.88
CA ASP A 16 8.67 -11.81 9.83
C ASP A 16 9.64 -12.61 10.71
N ILE A 17 9.58 -12.39 12.02
CA ILE A 17 10.53 -12.97 12.98
C ILE A 17 10.28 -14.47 13.16
N GLU A 18 9.03 -14.92 13.06
CA GLU A 18 8.66 -16.31 13.26
C GLU A 18 9.18 -17.21 12.12
N SER A 19 8.99 -16.77 10.87
CA SER A 19 9.51 -17.48 9.70
C SER A 19 10.96 -17.15 9.36
N GLY A 20 11.48 -16.02 9.85
CA GLY A 20 12.81 -15.52 9.49
C GLY A 20 12.91 -15.04 8.04
N GLN A 21 11.78 -14.74 7.39
CA GLN A 21 11.70 -14.37 5.99
C GLN A 21 11.13 -12.97 5.79
N GLN A 22 11.41 -12.37 4.63
CA GLN A 22 10.67 -11.19 4.19
C GLN A 22 9.37 -11.61 3.50
N LEU A 23 8.23 -11.17 4.04
CA LEU A 23 6.91 -11.46 3.49
C LEU A 23 6.31 -10.20 2.84
N PRO A 24 5.65 -10.32 1.68
CA PRO A 24 4.97 -9.19 1.06
C PRO A 24 3.82 -8.70 1.94
N SER A 25 3.69 -7.38 2.07
CA SER A 25 2.55 -6.74 2.73
C SER A 25 1.25 -6.99 1.96
N THR A 26 0.14 -7.01 2.69
CA THR A 26 -1.22 -7.13 2.17
C THR A 26 -1.85 -5.78 1.78
N PHE A 27 -1.07 -4.70 1.85
CA PHE A 27 -1.47 -3.34 1.50
C PHE A 27 -0.28 -2.57 0.93
N LYS A 28 -0.58 -1.46 0.25
CA LYS A 28 0.44 -0.50 -0.21
C LYS A 28 0.46 0.73 0.70
N ALA A 29 1.57 1.45 0.73
CA ALA A 29 1.67 2.71 1.47
C ALA A 29 2.68 3.66 0.77
N PRO A 30 2.67 4.97 1.08
CA PRO A 30 3.69 5.88 0.61
C PRO A 30 5.09 5.45 1.09
N ARG A 31 6.13 5.72 0.29
CA ARG A 31 7.52 5.34 0.63
C ARG A 31 7.92 5.80 2.05
N ALA A 32 7.64 7.05 2.39
CA ALA A 32 8.00 7.61 3.69
C ALA A 32 7.36 6.83 4.85
N VAL A 33 6.08 6.45 4.71
CA VAL A 33 5.35 5.66 5.72
C VAL A 33 5.91 4.24 5.80
N ILE A 34 6.24 3.62 4.66
CA ILE A 34 6.87 2.28 4.62
C ILE A 34 8.19 2.28 5.40
N GLU A 35 9.05 3.26 5.14
CA GLU A 35 10.39 3.31 5.72
C GLU A 35 10.38 3.74 7.19
N GLN A 36 9.53 4.71 7.55
CA GLN A 36 9.53 5.33 8.88
C GLN A 36 8.64 4.59 9.88
N ASP A 37 7.42 4.24 9.48
CA ASP A 37 6.40 3.72 10.38
C ASP A 37 6.36 2.19 10.37
N PHE A 38 6.44 1.59 9.17
CA PHE A 38 6.40 0.13 9.02
C PHE A 38 7.78 -0.52 9.00
N GLN A 39 8.85 0.26 8.83
CA GLN A 39 10.25 -0.21 8.69
C GLN A 39 10.40 -1.33 7.63
N GLY A 40 9.60 -1.26 6.57
CA GLY A 40 9.55 -2.25 5.50
C GLY A 40 10.55 -1.95 4.38
N THR A 41 10.74 -2.94 3.50
CA THR A 41 11.53 -2.76 2.27
C THR A 41 10.60 -2.50 1.09
N VAL A 42 10.76 -1.34 0.45
CA VAL A 42 9.94 -0.94 -0.71
C VAL A 42 10.22 -1.87 -1.91
N MET A 43 9.16 -2.27 -2.60
CA MET A 43 9.26 -3.02 -3.87
C MET A 43 9.18 -2.05 -5.05
N GLU A 44 10.36 -1.60 -5.50
CA GLU A 44 10.51 -0.75 -6.68
C GLU A 44 9.87 -1.44 -7.91
N GLY A 45 8.94 -0.75 -8.59
CA GLY A 45 8.15 -1.31 -9.70
C GLY A 45 6.68 -1.62 -9.37
N THR A 46 6.28 -1.48 -8.10
CA THR A 46 4.88 -1.62 -7.67
C THR A 46 4.15 -0.28 -7.45
N ALA A 47 4.78 0.82 -7.90
CA ALA A 47 4.29 2.18 -7.76
C ALA A 47 2.89 2.32 -8.36
N GLU A 48 1.99 2.92 -7.60
CA GLU A 48 0.62 3.20 -8.00
C GLU A 48 0.25 4.59 -7.52
N LEU A 49 -0.40 5.36 -8.39
CA LEU A 49 -0.89 6.69 -8.04
C LEU A 49 -2.35 6.56 -7.61
N VAL A 50 -2.65 7.00 -6.39
CA VAL A 50 -3.98 6.92 -5.78
C VAL A 50 -4.37 8.25 -5.17
N ASP A 51 -5.66 8.50 -5.01
CA ASP A 51 -6.13 9.68 -4.27
C ASP A 51 -5.72 9.58 -2.80
N ALA A 52 -5.27 10.69 -2.21
CA ALA A 52 -4.93 10.73 -0.78
C ALA A 52 -6.09 10.28 0.12
N GLN A 53 -7.34 10.50 -0.32
CA GLN A 53 -8.54 10.10 0.41
C GLN A 53 -8.77 8.58 0.41
N ALA A 54 -8.10 7.84 -0.48
CA ALA A 54 -8.14 6.38 -0.50
C ALA A 54 -7.20 5.74 0.53
N LEU A 55 -6.36 6.53 1.21
CA LEU A 55 -5.53 6.07 2.32
C LEU A 55 -6.33 6.10 3.62
N ASP A 56 -6.13 5.10 4.47
CA ASP A 56 -6.64 5.15 5.84
C ASP A 56 -5.81 6.08 6.74
N GLU A 57 -6.21 6.23 8.01
CA GLU A 57 -5.54 7.08 8.99
C GLU A 57 -4.06 6.68 9.24
N LEU A 58 -3.65 5.48 8.84
CA LEU A 58 -2.29 4.95 8.95
C LEU A 58 -1.53 5.02 7.61
N GLY A 59 -2.08 5.68 6.60
CA GLY A 59 -1.46 5.80 5.27
C GLY A 59 -1.50 4.52 4.44
N ARG A 60 -2.38 3.57 4.77
CA ARG A 60 -2.48 2.29 4.06
C ARG A 60 -3.50 2.37 2.95
N PHE A 61 -3.13 1.84 1.80
CA PHE A 61 -3.98 1.64 0.65
C PHE A 61 -4.25 0.16 0.44
N ARG A 62 -5.53 -0.24 0.40
CA ARG A 62 -5.96 -1.55 -0.07
C ARG A 62 -6.99 -1.38 -1.17
N ARG A 63 -6.80 -2.08 -2.28
CA ARG A 63 -7.89 -2.30 -3.24
C ARG A 63 -8.89 -3.24 -2.58
N VAL A 64 -9.99 -2.69 -2.10
CA VAL A 64 -11.18 -3.50 -1.79
C VAL A 64 -11.76 -3.90 -3.14
N ALA A 65 -11.86 -5.20 -3.40
CA ALA A 65 -12.60 -5.69 -4.56
C ALA A 65 -14.08 -5.31 -4.36
N THR A 66 -14.49 -4.17 -4.91
CA THR A 66 -15.89 -3.76 -4.94
C THR A 66 -16.60 -4.62 -5.98
N ALA A 67 -17.22 -5.70 -5.50
CA ALA A 67 -18.03 -6.67 -6.23
C ALA A 67 -17.27 -7.58 -7.21
N TRP A 68 -17.53 -8.89 -7.07
CA TRP A 68 -17.39 -9.84 -8.16
C TRP A 68 -18.43 -9.44 -9.20
N GLY A 69 -18.01 -8.91 -10.35
CA GLY A 69 -18.91 -8.74 -11.49
C GLY A 69 -19.44 -10.11 -11.92
N GLU A 70 -20.73 -10.19 -12.24
CA GLU A 70 -21.32 -11.41 -12.81
C GLU A 70 -20.57 -11.79 -14.09
N LEU A 71 -20.20 -13.07 -14.18
CA LEU A 71 -19.76 -13.67 -15.43
C LEU A 71 -21.03 -13.89 -16.28
N THR A 72 -21.39 -12.93 -17.13
CA THR A 72 -22.41 -13.12 -18.18
C THR A 72 -21.78 -13.61 -19.47
#